data_AF-E9PKL9-F1
#
_entry.id   AF-E9PKL9-F1
#
_cell.length_a   1.000
_cell.length_b   1.000
_cell.length_c   1.000
_cell.angle_alpha   90.00
_cell.angle_beta   90.00
_cell.angle_gamma   90.00
#
_symmetry.space_group_name_H-M   'P 1'
#
loop_
_entity.id
_entity.type
_entity.pdbx_description
1 polymer ?
#
loop_
_entity_poly.entity_id
_entity_poly.type
_entity_poly.pdbx_seq_one_letter_code
_entity_poly.pdbx_strand_id
1 'polypeptide(L)'
;MGEPQGSMRILVTGGSGLVGKAIQKVVADGAGLPGEDWVFVSSKDADLTDTAQTRALFEKVQPTHVIHLAAMVGGLFRNIKYNLDFWRKNVHMNDNVLHSAFEVGARKVVSCLSTCIFPDKTTYPIDETMIHNGPPHNSNFGYSYAKRMIDVQNRAYFQQYGCTFTAVIPTNVFGPHDNFNIEDGHVLPGLIHKVHLAKSSGSALTVWGTGNPRRQFIYSLDLAQLFIWVLREYNEVEPIILSVGEEDEVSIKEAAEAVVEAMDFHGE
;
A
#
# COMPACT_ATOMS: atom_id res chain seq x y z
N MET A 1 -26.64 -20.00 -15.78
CA MET A 1 -26.83 -18.92 -16.77
C MET A 1 -25.95 -17.79 -16.29
N GLY A 2 -24.82 -17.55 -16.95
CA GLY A 2 -23.87 -16.50 -16.52
C GLY A 2 -24.53 -15.14 -16.67
N GLU A 3 -24.40 -14.29 -15.65
CA GLU A 3 -24.71 -12.88 -15.79
C GLU A 3 -24.01 -12.34 -17.05
N PRO A 4 -24.66 -11.46 -17.85
CA PRO A 4 -23.95 -10.77 -18.91
C PRO A 4 -22.73 -10.12 -18.28
N GLN A 5 -21.55 -10.35 -18.88
CA GLN A 5 -20.26 -9.85 -18.39
C GLN A 5 -20.32 -8.31 -18.41
N GLY A 6 -20.87 -7.74 -17.33
CA GLY A 6 -21.13 -6.33 -17.20
C GLY A 6 -19.81 -5.59 -17.21
N SER A 7 -19.77 -4.43 -17.86
CA SER A 7 -18.58 -3.58 -17.85
C SER A 7 -18.12 -3.35 -16.41
N MET A 8 -16.84 -3.63 -16.15
CA MET A 8 -16.23 -3.44 -14.84
C MET A 8 -15.55 -2.08 -14.84
N ARG A 9 -15.98 -1.18 -13.96
CA ARG A 9 -15.31 0.11 -13.78
C ARG A 9 -14.52 0.09 -12.48
N ILE A 10 -13.21 0.20 -12.61
CA ILE A 10 -12.24 -0.01 -11.53
C ILE A 10 -11.63 1.34 -11.17
N LEU A 11 -12.04 1.90 -10.04
CA LEU A 11 -11.45 3.12 -9.49
C LEU A 11 -10.22 2.77 -8.66
N VAL A 12 -9.07 3.34 -9.00
CA VAL A 12 -7.81 3.18 -8.26
C VAL A 12 -7.45 4.51 -7.60
N THR A 13 -7.75 4.63 -6.31
CA THR A 13 -7.35 5.80 -5.51
C THR A 13 -5.86 5.73 -5.19
N GLY A 14 -5.16 6.88 -5.21
CA GLY A 14 -3.69 6.90 -5.03
C GLY A 14 -2.94 6.33 -6.24
N GLY A 15 -3.57 6.34 -7.42
CA GLY A 15 -3.05 5.80 -8.67
C GLY A 15 -1.76 6.46 -9.15
N SER A 16 -1.41 7.66 -8.65
CA SER A 16 -0.17 8.35 -9.01
C SER A 16 1.06 7.92 -8.21
N GLY A 17 0.92 7.14 -7.14
CA GLY A 17 2.03 6.66 -6.31
C GLY A 17 2.69 5.39 -6.84
N LEU A 18 3.71 4.89 -6.13
CA LEU A 18 4.46 3.67 -6.44
C LEU A 18 3.57 2.50 -6.90
N VAL A 19 2.67 2.05 -6.03
CA VAL A 19 1.80 0.88 -6.30
C VAL A 19 0.81 1.20 -7.42
N GLY A 20 0.23 2.40 -7.42
CA GLY A 20 -0.72 2.83 -8.45
C GLY A 20 -0.10 2.85 -9.85
N LYS A 21 1.14 3.32 -9.97
CA LYS A 21 1.92 3.33 -11.22
C LYS A 21 2.33 1.93 -11.65
N ALA A 22 2.65 1.04 -10.72
CA ALA A 22 2.91 -0.34 -11.03
C ALA A 22 1.66 -1.05 -11.59
N ILE A 23 0.48 -0.83 -11.00
CA ILE A 23 -0.78 -1.36 -11.54
C ILE A 23 -1.07 -0.78 -12.93
N GLN A 24 -0.87 0.54 -13.14
CA GLN A 24 -0.99 1.13 -14.48
C GLN A 24 -0.12 0.42 -15.51
N LYS A 25 1.15 0.17 -15.17
CA LYS A 25 2.11 -0.48 -16.06
C LYS A 25 1.66 -1.91 -16.39
N VAL A 26 1.30 -2.71 -15.38
CA VAL A 26 0.86 -4.11 -15.57
C VAL A 26 -0.44 -4.19 -16.37
N VAL A 27 -1.41 -3.31 -16.12
CA VAL A 27 -2.66 -3.25 -16.90
C VAL A 27 -2.38 -2.89 -18.36
N ALA A 28 -1.54 -1.87 -18.61
CA ALA A 28 -1.17 -1.45 -19.95
C ALA A 28 -0.39 -2.52 -20.74
N ASP A 29 0.37 -3.37 -20.03
CA ASP A 29 1.14 -4.48 -20.61
C ASP A 29 0.29 -5.73 -20.91
N GLY A 30 -1.04 -5.65 -20.76
CA GLY A 30 -1.97 -6.69 -21.21
C GLY A 30 -2.70 -7.42 -20.08
N ALA A 31 -2.56 -7.00 -18.82
CA ALA A 31 -3.33 -7.60 -17.73
C ALA A 31 -4.80 -7.16 -17.71
N GLY A 32 -5.16 -6.06 -18.38
CA GLY A 32 -6.55 -5.59 -18.51
C GLY A 32 -7.41 -6.53 -19.37
N LEU A 33 -8.61 -6.85 -18.90
CA LEU A 33 -9.54 -7.71 -19.64
C LEU A 33 -10.55 -6.89 -20.46
N PRO A 34 -11.09 -7.43 -21.56
CA PRO A 34 -12.18 -6.79 -22.30
C PRO A 34 -13.36 -6.46 -21.38
N GLY A 35 -13.84 -5.22 -21.45
CA GLY A 35 -14.94 -4.73 -20.61
C GLY A 35 -14.51 -4.07 -19.30
N GLU A 36 -13.21 -4.06 -18.98
CA GLU A 36 -12.66 -3.30 -17.85
C GLU A 36 -12.30 -1.86 -18.25
N ASP A 37 -12.75 -0.90 -17.42
CA ASP A 37 -12.44 0.53 -17.50
C ASP A 37 -11.67 0.93 -16.23
N TRP A 38 -10.38 1.20 -16.38
CA TRP A 38 -9.47 1.50 -15.27
C TRP A 38 -9.30 3.00 -15.09
N VAL A 39 -9.74 3.53 -13.95
CA VAL A 39 -9.71 4.96 -13.61
C VAL A 39 -8.71 5.19 -12.48
N PHE A 40 -7.53 5.71 -12.81
CA PHE A 40 -6.50 6.02 -11.82
C PHE A 40 -6.56 7.48 -11.40
N VAL A 41 -6.70 7.74 -10.10
CA VAL A 41 -6.85 9.10 -9.57
C VAL A 41 -5.77 9.47 -8.56
N SER A 42 -5.58 10.76 -8.39
CA SER A 42 -4.63 11.41 -7.48
C SER A 42 -5.33 12.47 -6.63
N SER A 43 -4.57 13.13 -5.75
CA SER A 43 -5.09 14.28 -4.99
C SER A 43 -5.50 15.49 -5.85
N LYS A 44 -5.11 15.53 -7.13
CA LYS A 44 -5.57 16.56 -8.07
C LYS A 44 -7.01 16.33 -8.54
N ASP A 45 -7.49 15.09 -8.43
CA ASP A 45 -8.83 14.70 -8.86
C ASP A 45 -9.84 14.87 -7.73
N ALA A 46 -9.44 14.55 -6.49
CA ALA A 46 -10.18 14.83 -5.26
C ALA A 46 -9.25 14.76 -4.05
N ASP A 47 -9.39 15.68 -3.08
CA ASP A 47 -8.86 15.46 -1.74
C ASP A 47 -9.74 14.46 -1.00
N LEU A 48 -9.24 13.23 -0.86
CA LEU A 48 -10.00 12.14 -0.23
C LEU A 48 -10.19 12.31 1.28
N THR A 49 -9.54 13.29 1.92
CA THR A 49 -9.85 13.66 3.31
C THR A 49 -11.12 14.50 3.44
N ASP A 50 -11.57 15.09 2.33
CA ASP A 50 -12.82 15.84 2.23
C ASP A 50 -13.96 14.93 1.72
N THR A 51 -15.03 14.82 2.51
CA THR A 51 -16.15 13.94 2.22
C THR A 51 -16.90 14.36 0.96
N ALA A 52 -17.08 15.67 0.74
CA ALA A 52 -17.83 16.18 -0.41
C ALA A 52 -17.09 15.88 -1.73
N GLN A 53 -15.79 16.12 -1.79
CA GLN A 53 -14.96 15.79 -2.95
C GLN A 53 -14.90 14.29 -3.20
N THR A 54 -14.78 13.47 -2.15
CA THR A 54 -14.79 12.01 -2.30
C THR A 54 -16.12 11.52 -2.89
N ARG A 55 -17.25 11.96 -2.32
CA ARG A 55 -18.57 11.60 -2.85
C ARG A 55 -18.75 12.05 -4.30
N ALA A 56 -18.37 13.28 -4.64
CA ALA A 56 -18.47 13.79 -6.00
C ALA A 56 -17.63 12.98 -7.01
N LEU A 57 -16.43 12.53 -6.61
CA LEU A 57 -15.61 11.63 -7.42
C LEU A 57 -16.31 10.30 -7.67
N PHE A 58 -16.86 9.68 -6.62
CA PHE A 58 -17.58 8.41 -6.72
C PHE A 58 -18.88 8.53 -7.52
N GLU A 59 -19.62 9.62 -7.37
CA GLU A 59 -20.82 9.92 -8.16
C GLU A 59 -20.51 10.07 -9.65
N LYS A 60 -19.39 10.73 -9.98
CA LYS A 60 -18.92 10.91 -11.35
C LYS A 60 -18.43 9.61 -11.97
N VAL A 61 -17.63 8.84 -11.23
CA VAL A 61 -17.00 7.62 -11.73
C VAL A 61 -17.98 6.46 -11.72
N GLN A 62 -18.90 6.31 -10.77
CA GLN A 62 -19.76 5.12 -10.62
C GLN A 62 -18.98 3.80 -10.70
N PRO A 63 -17.95 3.60 -9.85
CA PRO A 63 -17.13 2.39 -9.91
C PRO A 63 -17.92 1.14 -9.50
N THR A 64 -17.73 0.04 -10.22
CA THR A 64 -18.19 -1.27 -9.75
C THR A 64 -17.16 -1.91 -8.82
N HIS A 65 -15.89 -1.51 -8.93
CA HIS A 65 -14.78 -2.04 -8.15
C HIS A 65 -13.84 -0.90 -7.73
N VAL A 66 -13.23 -1.04 -6.56
CA VAL A 66 -12.27 -0.04 -6.04
C VAL A 66 -11.00 -0.72 -5.56
N ILE A 67 -9.85 -0.22 -6.01
CA ILE A 67 -8.56 -0.47 -5.36
C ILE A 67 -8.19 0.78 -4.57
N HIS A 68 -8.15 0.66 -3.25
CA HIS A 68 -7.87 1.78 -2.35
C HIS A 68 -6.40 1.80 -1.90
N LEU A 69 -5.57 2.58 -2.62
CA LEU A 69 -4.13 2.75 -2.31
C LEU A 69 -3.82 4.10 -1.67
N ALA A 70 -4.73 5.07 -1.77
CA ALA A 70 -4.51 6.40 -1.22
C ALA A 70 -4.33 6.34 0.31
N ALA A 71 -3.32 7.05 0.80
CA ALA A 71 -3.05 7.21 2.22
C ALA A 71 -2.19 8.46 2.43
N MET A 72 -2.27 9.05 3.62
CA MET A 72 -1.17 9.88 4.11
C MET A 72 -0.06 8.93 4.56
N VAL A 73 1.02 8.88 3.77
CA VAL A 73 2.17 7.98 3.95
C VAL A 73 3.47 8.76 4.16
N GLY A 74 4.46 8.14 4.78
CA GLY A 74 5.82 8.66 4.94
C GLY A 74 6.74 7.63 5.57
N GLY A 75 8.05 7.90 5.55
CA GLY A 75 9.05 7.09 6.24
C GLY A 75 8.91 7.13 7.76
N LEU A 76 9.76 6.33 8.43
CA LEU A 76 9.72 6.14 9.89
C LEU A 76 9.76 7.46 10.67
N PHE A 77 10.69 8.35 10.32
CA PHE A 77 10.89 9.62 11.03
C PHE A 77 9.70 10.56 10.93
N ARG A 78 9.05 10.61 9.77
CA ARG A 78 7.86 11.42 9.55
C ARG A 78 6.66 10.90 10.35
N ASN A 79 6.47 9.58 10.41
CA ASN A 79 5.37 8.99 11.20
C ASN A 79 5.50 9.28 12.69
N ILE A 80 6.70 9.14 13.24
CA ILE A 80 6.97 9.41 14.66
C ILE A 80 6.53 10.82 15.06
N LYS A 81 6.82 11.80 14.20
CA LYS A 81 6.57 13.21 14.49
C LYS A 81 5.08 13.60 14.46
N TYR A 82 4.25 12.93 13.65
CA TYR A 82 2.90 13.40 13.33
C TYR A 82 1.79 12.36 13.55
N ASN A 83 1.90 11.53 14.60
CA ASN A 83 0.94 10.43 14.87
C ASN A 83 -0.54 10.86 14.83
N LEU A 84 -0.88 12.04 15.37
CA LEU A 84 -2.27 12.55 15.32
C LEU A 84 -2.73 12.83 13.88
N ASP A 85 -1.89 13.45 13.06
CA ASP A 85 -2.23 13.76 11.67
C ASP A 85 -2.38 12.49 10.85
N PHE A 86 -1.45 11.54 11.02
CA PHE A 86 -1.51 10.22 10.39
C PHE A 86 -2.78 9.46 10.78
N TRP A 87 -3.17 9.49 12.05
CA TRP A 87 -4.43 8.91 12.49
C TRP A 87 -5.63 9.59 11.83
N ARG A 88 -5.79 10.89 12.06
CA ARG A 88 -7.00 11.62 11.63
C ARG A 88 -7.17 11.58 10.12
N LYS A 89 -6.14 11.93 9.36
CA LYS A 89 -6.25 12.01 7.90
C LYS A 89 -6.52 10.65 7.27
N ASN A 90 -5.87 9.59 7.73
CA ASN A 90 -6.12 8.27 7.18
C ASN A 90 -7.49 7.73 7.60
N VAL A 91 -7.94 7.90 8.86
CA VAL A 91 -9.29 7.47 9.25
C VAL A 91 -10.36 8.18 8.43
N HIS A 92 -10.28 9.50 8.29
CA HIS A 92 -11.22 10.26 7.45
C HIS A 92 -11.17 9.80 5.98
N MET A 93 -9.97 9.61 5.42
CA MET A 93 -9.82 9.14 4.04
C MET A 93 -10.42 7.74 3.81
N ASN A 94 -10.11 6.82 4.71
CA ASN A 94 -10.59 5.44 4.63
C ASN A 94 -12.12 5.40 4.76
N ASP A 95 -12.69 6.12 5.73
CA ASP A 95 -14.13 6.21 5.95
C ASP A 95 -14.83 6.81 4.73
N ASN A 96 -14.34 7.94 4.22
CA ASN A 96 -14.90 8.57 3.02
C ASN A 96 -14.91 7.62 1.81
N VAL A 97 -13.79 6.92 1.55
CA VAL A 97 -13.65 6.03 0.39
C VAL A 97 -14.53 4.79 0.53
N LEU A 98 -14.46 4.09 1.67
CA LEU A 98 -15.25 2.88 1.89
C LEU A 98 -16.75 3.17 1.92
N HIS A 99 -17.15 4.27 2.57
CA HIS A 99 -18.55 4.66 2.62
C HIS A 99 -19.08 5.13 1.26
N SER A 100 -18.30 5.91 0.50
CA SER A 100 -18.71 6.32 -0.85
C SER A 100 -18.80 5.13 -1.80
N ALA A 101 -17.90 4.14 -1.68
CA ALA A 101 -17.96 2.90 -2.43
C ALA A 101 -19.24 2.11 -2.12
N PHE A 102 -19.63 2.06 -0.84
CA PHE A 102 -20.89 1.47 -0.40
C PHE A 102 -22.10 2.21 -0.96
N GLU A 103 -22.15 3.55 -0.85
CA GLU A 103 -23.27 4.39 -1.31
C GLU A 103 -23.55 4.23 -2.82
N VAL A 104 -22.51 4.08 -3.65
CA VAL A 104 -22.66 3.85 -5.09
C VAL A 104 -22.86 2.38 -5.48
N GLY A 105 -22.88 1.47 -4.49
CA GLY A 105 -23.07 0.04 -4.73
C GLY A 105 -21.89 -0.66 -5.40
N ALA A 106 -20.66 -0.25 -5.09
CA ALA A 106 -19.46 -0.97 -5.55
C ALA A 106 -19.50 -2.43 -5.06
N ARG A 107 -19.25 -3.36 -5.97
CA ARG A 107 -19.33 -4.81 -5.74
C ARG A 107 -18.18 -5.30 -4.85
N LYS A 108 -16.99 -4.71 -5.01
CA LYS A 108 -15.79 -5.11 -4.28
C LYS A 108 -14.84 -3.94 -4.07
N VAL A 109 -14.26 -3.89 -2.88
CA VAL A 109 -13.21 -2.93 -2.53
C VAL A 109 -12.01 -3.70 -1.99
N VAL A 110 -10.83 -3.42 -2.53
CA VAL A 110 -9.56 -3.97 -2.04
C VAL A 110 -8.71 -2.83 -1.52
N SER A 111 -8.57 -2.74 -0.21
CA SER A 111 -7.74 -1.72 0.43
C SER A 111 -6.31 -2.18 0.66
N CYS A 112 -5.37 -1.23 0.72
CA CYS A 112 -3.96 -1.51 1.02
C CYS A 112 -3.65 -1.24 2.51
N LEU A 113 -3.32 -2.30 3.25
CA LEU A 113 -2.80 -2.25 4.60
C LEU A 113 -1.27 -2.14 4.60
N SER A 114 -0.62 -2.46 5.71
CA SER A 114 0.84 -2.45 5.87
C SER A 114 1.24 -3.39 7.00
N THR A 115 2.41 -4.00 6.95
CA THR A 115 2.93 -4.82 8.05
C THR A 115 3.12 -4.07 9.36
N CYS A 116 3.19 -2.74 9.36
CA CYS A 116 3.28 -1.97 10.60
C CYS A 116 2.01 -2.03 11.46
N ILE A 117 0.92 -2.61 10.94
CA ILE A 117 -0.30 -2.85 11.71
C ILE A 117 -0.12 -3.99 12.70
N PHE A 118 0.84 -4.90 12.52
CA PHE A 118 0.95 -6.06 13.40
C PHE A 118 1.41 -5.67 14.81
N PRO A 119 1.11 -6.49 15.84
CA PRO A 119 1.53 -6.22 17.20
C PRO A 119 3.05 -6.14 17.34
N ASP A 120 3.54 -5.21 18.17
CA ASP A 120 4.98 -5.06 18.45
C ASP A 120 5.56 -6.29 19.17
N LYS A 121 4.82 -6.78 20.17
CA LYS A 121 5.16 -8.00 20.92
C LYS A 121 4.33 -9.15 20.36
N THR A 122 4.93 -9.94 19.49
CA THR A 122 4.28 -11.04 18.77
C THR A 122 5.20 -12.25 18.61
N THR A 123 4.62 -13.39 18.21
CA THR A 123 5.35 -14.55 17.69
C THR A 123 5.57 -14.42 16.18
N TYR A 124 6.54 -15.15 15.65
CA TYR A 124 6.86 -15.19 14.22
C TYR A 124 6.79 -16.64 13.70
N PRO A 125 6.40 -16.85 12.42
CA PRO A 125 5.90 -15.84 11.48
C PRO A 125 4.59 -15.19 11.94
N ILE A 126 4.32 -14.02 11.36
CA ILE A 126 3.06 -13.31 11.57
C ILE A 126 2.11 -13.68 10.44
N ASP A 127 0.90 -14.11 10.78
CA ASP A 127 -0.19 -14.36 9.84
C ASP A 127 -1.34 -13.35 9.99
N GLU A 128 -2.32 -13.42 9.09
CA GLU A 128 -3.45 -12.51 8.99
C GLU A 128 -4.39 -12.56 10.20
N THR A 129 -4.41 -13.67 10.94
CA THR A 129 -5.23 -13.82 12.15
C THR A 129 -4.68 -13.00 13.31
N MET A 130 -3.41 -12.59 13.23
CA MET A 130 -2.69 -11.92 14.33
C MET A 130 -2.81 -10.39 14.33
N ILE A 131 -3.44 -9.79 13.31
CA ILE A 131 -3.51 -8.32 13.09
C ILE A 131 -3.90 -7.55 14.38
N HIS A 132 -4.86 -8.07 15.15
CA HIS A 132 -5.40 -7.38 16.32
C HIS A 132 -4.92 -7.92 17.67
N ASN A 133 -3.96 -8.85 17.70
CA ASN A 133 -3.54 -9.58 18.90
C ASN A 133 -2.52 -8.80 19.78
N GLY A 134 -2.77 -7.50 19.99
CA GLY A 134 -1.93 -6.62 20.79
C GLY A 134 -1.66 -5.28 20.11
N PRO A 135 -1.06 -4.30 20.82
CA PRO A 135 -0.80 -2.98 20.27
C PRO A 135 0.33 -3.00 19.21
N PRO A 136 0.24 -2.16 18.15
CA PRO A 136 1.35 -1.96 17.22
C PRO A 136 2.50 -1.19 17.89
N HIS A 137 3.64 -1.09 17.21
CA HIS A 137 4.79 -0.35 17.74
C HIS A 137 4.49 1.15 17.92
N ASN A 138 5.01 1.75 18.99
CA ASN A 138 4.72 3.14 19.38
C ASN A 138 5.23 4.20 18.39
N SER A 139 6.15 3.86 17.48
CA SER A 139 6.71 4.83 16.52
C SER A 139 5.66 5.42 15.58
N ASN A 140 4.65 4.65 15.20
CA ASN A 140 3.73 5.01 14.13
C ASN A 140 2.30 4.52 14.43
N PHE A 141 1.96 4.42 15.71
CA PHE A 141 0.69 3.87 16.18
C PHE A 141 -0.52 4.57 15.56
N GLY A 142 -0.45 5.88 15.29
CA GLY A 142 -1.54 6.61 14.64
C GLY A 142 -1.84 6.11 13.22
N TYR A 143 -0.80 5.85 12.43
CA TYR A 143 -0.93 5.25 11.10
C TYR A 143 -1.35 3.77 11.20
N SER A 144 -0.71 3.00 12.08
CA SER A 144 -0.97 1.58 12.26
C SER A 144 -2.43 1.31 12.68
N TYR A 145 -2.94 2.04 13.66
CA TYR A 145 -4.34 1.91 14.05
C TYR A 145 -5.30 2.37 12.94
N ALA A 146 -5.00 3.47 12.24
CA ALA A 146 -5.85 3.92 11.13
C ALA A 146 -5.97 2.86 10.03
N LYS A 147 -4.90 2.13 9.73
CA LYS A 147 -4.92 0.98 8.82
C LYS A 147 -5.66 -0.22 9.42
N ARG A 148 -5.46 -0.58 10.70
CA ARG A 148 -6.26 -1.63 11.36
C ARG A 148 -7.76 -1.37 11.28
N MET A 149 -8.19 -0.11 11.36
CA MET A 149 -9.60 0.23 11.27
C MET A 149 -10.20 -0.01 9.88
N ILE A 150 -9.40 -0.16 8.82
CA ILE A 150 -9.91 -0.62 7.51
C ILE A 150 -10.45 -2.05 7.63
N ASP A 151 -9.69 -2.97 8.24
CA ASP A 151 -10.15 -4.36 8.44
C ASP A 151 -11.41 -4.42 9.32
N VAL A 152 -11.49 -3.58 10.36
CA VAL A 152 -12.71 -3.46 11.19
C VAL A 152 -13.90 -2.98 10.35
N GLN A 153 -13.71 -1.95 9.51
CA GLN A 153 -14.76 -1.46 8.60
C GLN A 153 -15.18 -2.54 7.59
N ASN A 154 -14.23 -3.23 6.97
CA ASN A 154 -14.50 -4.31 6.02
C ASN A 154 -15.39 -5.39 6.65
N ARG A 155 -15.03 -5.87 7.84
CA ARG A 155 -15.82 -6.85 8.61
C ARG A 155 -17.21 -6.33 8.95
N ALA A 156 -17.32 -5.07 9.37
CA ALA A 156 -18.60 -4.44 9.71
C ALA A 156 -19.53 -4.30 8.49
N TYR A 157 -19.02 -3.81 7.35
CA TYR A 157 -19.76 -3.71 6.11
C TYR A 157 -20.22 -5.09 5.61
N PHE A 158 -19.36 -6.11 5.72
CA PHE A 158 -19.75 -7.47 5.37
C PHE A 158 -20.85 -8.01 6.30
N GLN A 159 -20.67 -7.90 7.62
CA GLN A 159 -21.64 -8.44 8.59
C GLN A 159 -23.02 -7.79 8.44
N GLN A 160 -23.08 -6.48 8.23
CA GLN A 160 -24.33 -5.72 8.22
C GLN A 160 -24.98 -5.65 6.84
N TYR A 161 -24.18 -5.59 5.76
CA TYR A 161 -24.66 -5.31 4.41
C TYR A 161 -24.22 -6.35 3.36
N GLY A 162 -23.43 -7.35 3.74
CA GLY A 162 -22.94 -8.37 2.82
C GLY A 162 -21.92 -7.87 1.79
N CYS A 163 -21.31 -6.71 2.02
CA CYS A 163 -20.34 -6.12 1.08
C CYS A 163 -19.03 -6.91 1.06
N THR A 164 -18.52 -7.23 -0.13
CA THR A 164 -17.20 -7.86 -0.30
C THR A 164 -16.09 -6.81 -0.26
N PHE A 165 -15.88 -6.20 0.92
CA PHE A 165 -14.75 -5.31 1.16
C PHE A 165 -13.65 -6.11 1.84
N THR A 166 -12.45 -6.05 1.28
CA THR A 166 -11.28 -6.83 1.72
C THR A 166 -10.03 -5.95 1.69
N ALA A 167 -8.89 -6.52 2.08
CA ALA A 167 -7.63 -5.81 2.07
C ALA A 167 -6.44 -6.73 1.80
N VAL A 168 -5.33 -6.12 1.40
CA VAL A 168 -4.04 -6.80 1.25
C VAL A 168 -3.01 -6.17 2.17
N ILE A 169 -2.06 -6.97 2.65
CA ILE A 169 -0.98 -6.54 3.54
C ILE A 169 0.36 -6.75 2.82
N PRO A 170 0.83 -5.76 2.03
CA PRO A 170 2.15 -5.83 1.44
C PRO A 170 3.25 -5.61 2.50
N THR A 171 4.41 -6.22 2.26
CA THR A 171 5.66 -5.93 2.99
C THR A 171 6.33 -4.65 2.46
N ASN A 172 7.66 -4.54 2.50
CA ASN A 172 8.36 -3.32 2.11
C ASN A 172 8.40 -3.20 0.58
N VAL A 173 7.47 -2.40 0.03
CA VAL A 173 7.37 -2.22 -1.42
C VAL A 173 8.47 -1.30 -1.93
N PHE A 174 9.06 -1.64 -3.08
CA PHE A 174 10.01 -0.79 -3.80
C PHE A 174 9.82 -0.85 -5.31
N GLY A 175 10.28 0.18 -6.04
CA GLY A 175 10.29 0.17 -7.50
C GLY A 175 10.19 1.57 -8.13
N PRO A 176 9.89 1.64 -9.44
CA PRO A 176 9.73 2.91 -10.15
C PRO A 176 8.63 3.79 -9.55
N HIS A 177 8.81 5.11 -9.61
CA HIS A 177 7.87 6.11 -9.07
C HIS A 177 7.69 6.12 -7.53
N ASP A 178 8.64 5.54 -6.80
CA ASP A 178 8.71 5.65 -5.34
C ASP A 178 9.10 7.08 -4.88
N ASN A 179 8.93 7.34 -3.59
CA ASN A 179 9.49 8.52 -2.94
C ASN A 179 10.96 8.27 -2.54
N PHE A 180 11.87 8.71 -3.41
CA PHE A 180 13.32 8.64 -3.20
C PHE A 180 13.88 9.71 -2.25
N ASN A 181 13.04 10.50 -1.58
CA ASN A 181 13.53 11.46 -0.58
C ASN A 181 14.25 10.73 0.57
N ILE A 182 15.43 11.22 0.97
CA ILE A 182 16.27 10.56 1.98
C ILE A 182 15.69 10.64 3.40
N GLU A 183 14.95 11.71 3.71
CA GLU A 183 14.37 11.94 5.04
C GLU A 183 12.96 11.35 5.16
N ASP A 184 12.17 11.50 4.10
CA ASP A 184 10.75 11.15 4.06
C ASP A 184 10.44 9.81 3.38
N GLY A 185 11.40 9.24 2.65
CA GLY A 185 11.25 7.98 1.91
C GLY A 185 11.41 6.73 2.78
N HIS A 186 11.14 5.57 2.16
CA HIS A 186 11.44 4.28 2.78
C HIS A 186 12.92 3.91 2.62
N VAL A 187 13.34 2.85 3.32
CA VAL A 187 14.76 2.47 3.42
C VAL A 187 15.39 2.23 2.04
N LEU A 188 14.79 1.37 1.20
CA LEU A 188 15.37 1.00 -0.09
C LEU A 188 15.42 2.16 -1.12
N PRO A 189 14.35 2.95 -1.35
CA PRO A 189 14.46 4.13 -2.21
C PRO A 189 15.40 5.20 -1.63
N GLY A 190 15.48 5.34 -0.30
CA GLY A 190 16.45 6.21 0.36
C GLY A 190 17.89 5.76 0.14
N LEU A 191 18.17 4.45 0.19
CA LEU A 191 19.49 3.87 -0.11
C LEU A 191 19.89 4.10 -1.56
N ILE A 192 18.99 3.87 -2.52
CA ILE A 192 19.22 4.15 -3.94
C ILE A 192 19.63 5.61 -4.15
N HIS A 193 18.92 6.55 -3.52
CA HIS A 193 19.28 7.97 -3.62
C HIS A 193 20.61 8.30 -2.94
N LYS A 194 20.88 7.73 -1.75
CA LYS A 194 22.17 7.92 -1.07
C LYS A 194 23.35 7.43 -1.91
N VAL A 195 23.24 6.24 -2.53
CA VAL A 195 24.29 5.72 -3.43
C VAL A 195 24.43 6.60 -4.67
N HIS A 196 23.33 7.08 -5.24
CA HIS A 196 23.39 8.05 -6.34
C HIS A 196 24.18 9.33 -5.98
N LEU A 197 23.94 9.90 -4.80
CA LEU A 197 24.65 11.08 -4.31
C LEU A 197 26.12 10.78 -3.99
N ALA A 198 26.40 9.64 -3.37
CA ALA A 198 27.77 9.22 -3.08
C ALA A 198 28.59 9.03 -4.37
N LYS A 199 28.01 8.38 -5.38
CA LYS A 199 28.65 8.18 -6.69
C LYS A 199 28.90 9.50 -7.42
N SER A 200 27.98 10.45 -7.35
CA SER A 200 28.11 11.74 -8.03
C SER A 200 29.04 12.74 -7.33
N SER A 201 29.17 12.65 -6.00
CA SER A 201 30.04 13.52 -5.20
C SER A 201 31.42 12.91 -4.86
N GLY A 202 31.61 11.61 -5.09
CA GLY A 202 32.80 10.88 -4.66
C GLY A 202 32.88 10.70 -3.13
N SER A 203 31.76 10.82 -2.42
CA SER A 203 31.70 10.63 -0.96
C SER A 203 31.47 9.17 -0.58
N ALA A 204 31.67 8.86 0.70
CA ALA A 204 31.33 7.57 1.26
C ALA A 204 29.80 7.37 1.42
N LEU A 205 29.34 6.12 1.40
CA LEU A 205 27.93 5.76 1.65
C LEU A 205 27.67 5.63 3.16
N THR A 206 26.77 6.45 3.70
CA THR A 206 26.33 6.33 5.10
C THR A 206 24.94 5.69 5.22
N VAL A 207 24.92 4.42 5.63
CA VAL A 207 23.69 3.69 6.01
C VAL A 207 23.35 4.00 7.47
N TRP A 208 22.09 4.25 7.77
CA TRP A 208 21.65 4.56 9.14
C TRP A 208 21.30 3.30 9.91
N GLY A 209 21.81 3.21 11.14
CA GLY A 209 21.61 2.03 12.01
C GLY A 209 22.67 0.96 11.82
N THR A 210 22.45 -0.21 12.41
CA THR A 210 23.44 -1.31 12.43
C THR A 210 23.47 -2.15 11.15
N GLY A 211 22.47 -2.02 10.28
CA GLY A 211 22.29 -2.89 9.12
C GLY A 211 21.67 -4.27 9.44
N ASN A 212 21.63 -4.67 10.71
CA ASN A 212 21.13 -5.98 11.16
C ASN A 212 19.62 -6.21 11.02
N PRO A 213 18.72 -5.20 11.13
CA PRO A 213 17.29 -5.46 11.01
C PRO A 213 16.95 -6.16 9.69
N ARG A 214 16.11 -7.19 9.76
CA ARG A 214 15.70 -7.98 8.60
C ARG A 214 14.31 -7.58 8.12
N ARG A 215 14.11 -7.61 6.80
CA ARG A 215 12.92 -7.12 6.12
C ARG A 215 12.64 -8.00 4.90
N GLN A 216 11.35 -8.28 4.68
CA GLN A 216 10.85 -8.78 3.40
C GLN A 216 10.58 -7.58 2.49
N PHE A 217 11.08 -7.65 1.26
CA PHE A 217 10.85 -6.66 0.22
C PHE A 217 10.03 -7.27 -0.91
N ILE A 218 9.09 -6.50 -1.45
CA ILE A 218 8.28 -6.91 -2.60
C ILE A 218 8.40 -5.88 -3.71
N TYR A 219 8.68 -6.35 -4.92
CA TYR A 219 8.79 -5.44 -6.06
C TYR A 219 7.39 -4.94 -6.46
N SER A 220 7.29 -3.65 -6.75
CA SER A 220 6.00 -3.00 -7.03
C SER A 220 5.24 -3.63 -8.20
N LEU A 221 5.93 -4.14 -9.23
CA LEU A 221 5.28 -4.82 -10.37
C LEU A 221 4.73 -6.20 -9.99
N ASP A 222 5.37 -6.91 -9.06
CA ASP A 222 4.87 -8.20 -8.57
C ASP A 222 3.65 -7.97 -7.67
N LEU A 223 3.73 -6.98 -6.78
CA LEU A 223 2.59 -6.56 -5.97
C LEU A 223 1.41 -6.11 -6.83
N ALA A 224 1.66 -5.41 -7.94
CA ALA A 224 0.60 -5.01 -8.87
C ALA A 224 -0.12 -6.19 -9.52
N GLN A 225 0.62 -7.23 -9.93
CA GLN A 225 0.03 -8.47 -10.46
C GLN A 225 -0.84 -9.16 -9.40
N LEU A 226 -0.35 -9.24 -8.16
CA LEU A 226 -1.11 -9.82 -7.05
C LEU A 226 -2.36 -9.00 -6.71
N PHE A 227 -2.29 -7.67 -6.72
CA PHE A 227 -3.47 -6.80 -6.52
C PHE A 227 -4.58 -7.06 -7.54
N ILE A 228 -4.22 -7.21 -8.82
CA ILE A 228 -5.17 -7.50 -9.89
C ILE A 228 -5.80 -8.88 -9.67
N TRP A 229 -5.02 -9.88 -9.26
CA TRP A 229 -5.53 -11.20 -8.90
C TRP A 229 -6.48 -11.13 -7.70
N VAL A 230 -6.12 -10.42 -6.62
CA VAL A 230 -6.98 -10.26 -5.43
C VAL A 230 -8.31 -9.63 -5.82
N LEU A 231 -8.29 -8.59 -6.66
CA LEU A 231 -9.51 -7.94 -7.12
C LEU A 231 -10.43 -8.91 -7.85
N ARG A 232 -9.89 -9.79 -8.70
CA ARG A 232 -10.68 -10.71 -9.53
C ARG A 232 -11.14 -11.96 -8.78
N GLU A 233 -10.27 -12.54 -7.95
CA GLU A 233 -10.44 -13.93 -7.47
C GLU A 233 -10.62 -14.05 -5.96
N TYR A 234 -10.02 -13.17 -5.15
CA TYR A 234 -10.01 -13.32 -3.69
C TYR A 234 -11.22 -12.70 -3.02
N ASN A 235 -12.16 -13.53 -2.53
CA ASN A 235 -13.47 -13.07 -2.04
C ASN A 235 -13.65 -13.16 -0.52
N GLU A 236 -12.58 -13.38 0.22
CA GLU A 236 -12.62 -13.33 1.69
C GLU A 236 -12.55 -11.88 2.18
N VAL A 237 -13.19 -11.64 3.32
CA VAL A 237 -13.17 -10.34 4.02
C VAL A 237 -11.89 -10.19 4.83
N GLU A 238 -11.37 -11.31 5.33
CA GLU A 238 -10.07 -11.36 6.00
C GLU A 238 -8.98 -10.86 5.02
N PRO A 239 -8.01 -10.07 5.49
CA PRO A 239 -6.94 -9.64 4.62
C PRO A 239 -6.06 -10.80 4.15
N ILE A 240 -5.24 -10.56 3.12
CA ILE A 240 -4.20 -11.48 2.67
C ILE A 240 -2.84 -10.80 2.62
N ILE A 241 -1.79 -11.44 3.16
CA ILE A 241 -0.41 -10.97 3.08
C ILE A 241 0.13 -11.19 1.66
N LEU A 242 0.65 -10.13 1.06
CA LEU A 242 1.32 -10.17 -0.24
C LEU A 242 2.81 -9.92 -0.03
N SER A 243 3.56 -11.00 0.11
CA SER A 243 4.99 -10.99 0.44
C SER A 243 5.73 -12.13 -0.25
N VAL A 244 7.06 -12.01 -0.31
CA VAL A 244 7.99 -13.15 -0.43
C VAL A 244 7.92 -14.05 0.81
N GLY A 245 8.51 -15.25 0.74
CA GLY A 245 8.61 -16.19 1.86
C GLY A 245 9.48 -15.67 3.01
N GLU A 246 9.50 -16.39 4.14
CA GLU A 246 10.37 -16.06 5.27
C GLU A 246 11.85 -16.31 4.95
N GLU A 247 12.10 -17.31 4.12
CA GLU A 247 13.41 -17.70 3.61
C GLU A 247 14.06 -16.61 2.74
N ASP A 248 13.25 -15.73 2.15
CA ASP A 248 13.67 -14.62 1.28
C ASP A 248 13.81 -13.29 2.04
N GLU A 249 13.71 -13.31 3.36
CA GLU A 249 13.97 -12.13 4.17
C GLU A 249 15.45 -11.70 4.03
N VAL A 250 15.72 -10.40 3.96
CA VAL A 250 17.08 -9.85 3.87
C VAL A 250 17.32 -8.76 4.91
N SER A 251 18.55 -8.66 5.39
CA SER A 251 19.01 -7.58 6.26
C SER A 251 19.11 -6.26 5.51
N ILE A 252 19.06 -5.14 6.23
CA ILE A 252 19.33 -3.82 5.64
C ILE A 252 20.75 -3.75 5.04
N LYS A 253 21.71 -4.49 5.61
CA LYS A 253 23.06 -4.60 5.04
C LYS A 253 23.05 -5.26 3.66
N GLU A 254 22.42 -6.43 3.53
CA GLU A 254 22.27 -7.15 2.24
C GLU A 254 21.50 -6.29 1.22
N ALA A 255 20.46 -5.59 1.65
CA ALA A 255 19.73 -4.66 0.79
C ALA A 255 20.60 -3.49 0.31
N ALA A 256 21.47 -2.94 1.16
CA ALA A 256 22.41 -1.89 0.76
C ALA A 256 23.48 -2.42 -0.21
N GLU A 257 24.00 -3.62 0.03
CA GLU A 257 24.95 -4.31 -0.86
C GLU A 257 24.36 -4.52 -2.26
N ALA A 258 23.11 -4.97 -2.35
CA ALA A 258 22.41 -5.12 -3.63
C ALA A 258 22.27 -3.80 -4.40
N VAL A 259 22.02 -2.68 -3.70
CA VAL A 259 21.97 -1.35 -4.33
C VAL A 259 23.36 -0.90 -4.79
N VAL A 260 24.40 -1.12 -3.98
CA VAL A 260 25.80 -0.80 -4.33
C VAL A 260 26.24 -1.55 -5.58
N GLU A 261 25.95 -2.86 -5.65
CA GLU A 261 26.22 -3.70 -6.81
C GLU A 261 25.46 -3.22 -8.04
N ALA A 262 24.14 -3.03 -7.94
CA ALA A 262 23.29 -2.61 -9.06
C ALA A 262 23.66 -1.24 -9.63
N MET A 263 24.22 -0.35 -8.79
CA MET A 263 24.64 1.00 -9.19
C MET A 263 26.12 1.09 -9.52
N ASP A 264 26.87 -0.02 -9.48
CA ASP A 264 28.31 -0.08 -9.76
C ASP A 264 29.08 0.97 -8.93
N PHE A 265 28.83 1.00 -7.61
CA PHE A 265 29.48 1.93 -6.69
C PHE A 265 30.66 1.26 -5.99
N HIS A 266 31.83 1.88 -6.04
CA HIS A 266 33.08 1.38 -5.44
C HIS A 266 33.66 2.30 -4.37
N GLY A 267 32.91 3.33 -3.94
CA GLY A 267 33.33 4.18 -2.82
C GLY A 267 33.16 3.45 -1.49
N GLU A 268 33.88 3.93 -0.47
CA GLU A 268 33.75 3.43 0.91
C GLU A 268 32.36 3.67 1.51
#